data_AF-A0A7Y5FBC4-F1
#
_entry.id   AF-A0A7Y5FBC4-F1
#
_cell.length_a   1.000
_cell.length_b   1.000
_cell.length_c   1.000
_cell.angle_alpha   90.00
_cell.angle_beta   90.00
_cell.angle_gamma   90.00
#
_symmetry.space_group_name_H-M   'P 1'
#
loop_
_entity.id
_entity.type
_entity.pdbx_description
1 polymer ?
#
loop_
_entity_poly.entity_id
_entity_poly.type
_entity_poly.pdbx_seq_one_letter_code
_entity_poly.pdbx_strand_id
1 'polypeptide(L)'
;MNLRVGQRLKSLFWDNEYDINVYEQVKFVEAYKDYTPPFPLIPELRSSLRVIPPKFLMGLNRIVLTNTGALPRRRRRAKTYSRKRTVRIPDAIGLYHPAWNGEAPYIEIFVNKAVIMGATRYYSQHLTILALSSVLFHEIGHHIHFTKYPEQGEWERIAEKHQKKYTKRLLWRQSFRHPVALASFLTDVDLFSRLWKRRNELAYSLVEFRKVLKKKRLSKRKRR
;
A
#
# COMPACT_ATOMS: atom_id res chain seq x y z
N MET A 1 -32.88 32.78 -8.70
CA MET A 1 -31.47 32.49 -8.33
C MET A 1 -31.45 31.76 -7.00
N ASN A 2 -31.06 30.48 -6.95
CA ASN A 2 -30.52 29.72 -5.80
C ASN A 2 -30.76 28.19 -5.92
N LEU A 3 -30.16 27.57 -6.93
CA LEU A 3 -30.07 26.10 -7.06
C LEU A 3 -28.62 25.71 -7.38
N ARG A 4 -27.64 25.94 -6.48
CA ARG A 4 -26.22 25.61 -6.79
C ARG A 4 -25.32 25.06 -5.67
N VAL A 5 -25.85 24.65 -4.52
CA VAL A 5 -25.00 24.04 -3.47
C VAL A 5 -25.36 22.57 -3.19
N GLY A 6 -26.64 22.19 -3.20
CA GLY A 6 -27.06 20.81 -2.90
C GLY A 6 -26.72 19.76 -3.97
N GLN A 7 -26.84 20.11 -5.26
CA GLN A 7 -26.54 19.17 -6.36
C GLN A 7 -25.04 18.92 -6.58
N ARG A 8 -24.16 19.79 -6.05
CA ARG A 8 -22.70 19.65 -6.19
C ARG A 8 -22.09 18.63 -5.22
N LEU A 9 -22.84 18.26 -4.17
CA LEU A 9 -22.41 17.23 -3.20
C LEU A 9 -22.93 15.84 -3.56
N LYS A 10 -24.06 15.72 -4.25
CA LYS A 10 -24.55 14.43 -4.77
C LYS A 10 -23.66 13.85 -5.88
N SER A 11 -23.09 14.70 -6.75
CA SER A 11 -22.09 14.24 -7.73
C SER A 11 -20.72 13.85 -7.11
N LEU A 12 -20.49 14.16 -5.84
CA LEU A 12 -19.31 13.69 -5.08
C LEU A 12 -19.53 12.30 -4.45
N PHE A 13 -20.77 11.87 -4.34
CA PHE A 13 -21.20 10.59 -3.79
C PHE A 13 -21.98 9.81 -4.86
N TRP A 14 -21.27 9.48 -5.93
CA TRP A 14 -21.54 8.45 -6.95
C TRP A 14 -22.93 7.78 -6.90
N ASP A 15 -23.87 8.36 -7.64
CA ASP A 15 -25.08 7.69 -8.13
C ASP A 15 -24.67 6.73 -9.26
N ASN A 16 -24.43 5.46 -8.94
CA ASN A 16 -24.57 4.36 -9.89
C ASN A 16 -24.72 3.05 -9.13
N GLU A 17 -25.93 2.48 -9.18
CA GLU A 17 -26.29 1.19 -8.60
C GLU A 17 -25.44 0.02 -9.15
N TYR A 18 -24.72 0.25 -10.27
CA TYR A 18 -23.75 -0.65 -10.88
C TYR A 18 -22.36 -0.69 -10.19
N ASP A 19 -22.06 0.24 -9.26
CA ASP A 19 -20.71 0.39 -8.69
C ASP A 19 -20.42 -0.51 -7.47
N ILE A 20 -21.44 -1.03 -6.78
CA ILE A 20 -21.24 -1.85 -5.56
C ILE A 20 -20.58 -3.20 -5.90
N ASN A 21 -20.96 -3.79 -7.05
CA ASN A 21 -20.47 -5.10 -7.47
C ASN A 21 -18.96 -5.12 -7.73
N VAL A 22 -18.36 -4.02 -8.18
CA VAL A 22 -16.93 -3.99 -8.52
C VAL A 22 -16.05 -4.17 -7.28
N TYR A 23 -16.44 -3.58 -6.15
CA TYR A 23 -15.67 -3.75 -4.91
C TYR A 23 -15.78 -5.17 -4.35
N GLU A 24 -16.90 -5.84 -4.58
CA GLU A 24 -17.15 -7.22 -4.17
C GLU A 24 -16.45 -8.24 -5.10
N GLN A 25 -16.19 -7.86 -6.35
CA GLN A 25 -15.41 -8.68 -7.30
C GLN A 25 -13.93 -8.82 -6.88
N VAL A 26 -13.35 -7.81 -6.22
CA VAL A 26 -11.97 -7.88 -5.75
C VAL A 26 -11.89 -8.80 -4.54
N LYS A 27 -11.36 -10.01 -4.74
CA LYS A 27 -11.26 -11.02 -3.69
C LYS A 27 -10.16 -10.66 -2.70
N PHE A 28 -10.46 -10.69 -1.41
CA PHE A 28 -9.44 -10.65 -0.37
C PHE A 28 -9.06 -12.07 0.03
N VAL A 29 -7.77 -12.36 0.08
CA VAL A 29 -7.24 -13.69 0.46
C VAL A 29 -6.22 -13.49 1.57
N GLU A 30 -6.42 -14.15 2.71
CA GLU A 30 -5.43 -14.22 3.77
C GLU A 30 -4.57 -15.48 3.61
N ALA A 31 -3.26 -15.30 3.52
CA ALA A 31 -2.29 -16.35 3.28
C ALA A 31 -1.08 -16.17 4.20
N TYR A 32 -1.32 -16.29 5.51
CA TYR A 32 -0.27 -16.17 6.53
C TYR A 32 0.37 -17.52 6.84
N LYS A 33 1.61 -17.47 7.33
CA LYS A 33 2.32 -18.62 7.91
C LYS A 33 2.92 -18.21 9.25
N ASP A 34 2.57 -18.93 10.32
CA ASP A 34 3.06 -18.70 11.69
C ASP A 34 2.87 -17.23 12.13
N TYR A 35 1.79 -16.60 11.66
CA TYR A 35 1.48 -15.19 11.93
C TYR A 35 -0.03 -14.99 12.00
N THR A 36 -0.49 -14.33 13.06
CA THR A 36 -1.88 -13.94 13.26
C THR A 36 -1.95 -12.41 13.32
N PRO A 37 -2.74 -11.75 12.46
CA PRO A 37 -2.93 -10.31 12.56
C PRO A 37 -3.64 -9.97 13.89
N PRO A 38 -3.34 -8.81 14.50
CA PRO A 38 -3.89 -8.45 15.81
C PRO A 38 -5.41 -8.17 15.80
N PHE A 39 -6.00 -7.96 14.63
CA PHE A 39 -7.43 -7.71 14.44
C PHE A 39 -7.84 -8.07 12.99
N PRO A 40 -9.15 -8.21 12.70
CA PRO A 40 -9.61 -8.52 11.35
C PRO A 40 -9.28 -7.42 10.34
N LEU A 41 -8.47 -7.73 9.32
CA LEU A 41 -7.98 -6.73 8.36
C LEU A 41 -8.89 -6.55 7.13
N ILE A 42 -9.53 -7.63 6.66
CA ILE A 42 -10.31 -7.63 5.43
C ILE A 42 -11.44 -6.58 5.44
N PRO A 43 -12.30 -6.48 6.48
CA PRO A 43 -13.40 -5.51 6.47
C PRO A 43 -12.90 -4.06 6.35
N GLU A 44 -11.80 -3.75 7.02
CA GLU A 44 -11.21 -2.42 7.07
C GLU A 44 -10.54 -2.02 5.75
N LEU A 45 -9.81 -2.95 5.13
CA LEU A 45 -9.19 -2.73 3.82
C LEU A 45 -10.25 -2.67 2.71
N ARG A 46 -11.31 -3.47 2.80
CA ARG A 46 -12.44 -3.39 1.88
C ARG A 46 -13.17 -2.05 2.01
N SER A 47 -13.38 -1.56 3.22
CA SER A 47 -13.91 -0.21 3.47
C SER A 47 -13.01 0.87 2.84
N SER A 48 -11.70 0.68 2.93
CA SER A 48 -10.70 1.59 2.34
C SER A 48 -10.76 1.63 0.81
N LEU A 49 -11.09 0.53 0.12
CA LEU A 49 -11.25 0.52 -1.34
C LEU A 49 -12.35 1.48 -1.82
N ARG A 50 -13.38 1.74 -1.00
CA ARG A 50 -14.51 2.61 -1.36
C ARG A 50 -14.14 4.08 -1.61
N VAL A 51 -12.89 4.49 -1.38
CA VAL A 51 -12.40 5.84 -1.73
C VAL A 51 -11.86 5.93 -3.16
N ILE A 52 -11.69 4.77 -3.80
CA ILE A 52 -11.12 4.59 -5.12
C ILE A 52 -12.28 4.43 -6.11
N PRO A 53 -12.34 5.23 -7.19
CA PRO A 53 -13.35 5.06 -8.21
C PRO A 53 -13.37 3.63 -8.78
N PRO A 54 -14.53 2.95 -8.90
CA PRO A 54 -14.65 1.55 -9.33
C PRO A 54 -13.96 1.25 -10.65
N LYS A 55 -14.02 2.19 -11.59
CA LYS A 55 -13.34 2.10 -12.88
C LYS A 55 -11.84 1.82 -12.80
N PHE A 56 -11.19 2.10 -11.66
CA PHE A 56 -9.76 1.86 -11.43
C PHE A 56 -9.46 0.52 -10.76
N LEU A 57 -10.50 -0.23 -10.37
CA LEU A 57 -10.38 -1.58 -9.84
C LEU A 57 -10.70 -2.64 -10.90
N MET A 58 -11.25 -2.23 -12.05
CA MET A 58 -11.57 -3.15 -13.13
C MET A 58 -10.33 -3.90 -13.62
N GLY A 59 -10.44 -5.22 -13.66
CA GLY A 59 -9.35 -6.12 -14.03
C GLY A 59 -8.52 -6.60 -12.84
N LEU A 60 -8.53 -5.92 -11.69
CA LEU A 60 -7.89 -6.41 -10.47
C LEU A 60 -8.65 -7.61 -9.90
N ASN A 61 -8.00 -8.76 -9.82
CA ASN A 61 -8.66 -10.00 -9.39
C ASN A 61 -8.72 -10.14 -7.88
N ARG A 62 -7.58 -9.94 -7.20
CA ARG A 62 -7.46 -10.21 -5.76
C ARG A 62 -6.41 -9.34 -5.07
N ILE A 63 -6.59 -9.21 -3.76
CA ILE A 63 -5.64 -8.64 -2.81
C ILE A 63 -5.28 -9.73 -1.81
N VAL A 64 -4.01 -10.11 -1.79
CA VAL A 64 -3.45 -11.15 -0.92
C VAL A 64 -2.79 -10.49 0.28
N LEU A 65 -3.30 -10.76 1.47
CA LEU A 65 -2.69 -10.37 2.74
C LEU A 65 -1.83 -11.54 3.22
N THR A 66 -0.54 -11.31 3.36
CA THR A 66 0.42 -12.36 3.71
C THR A 66 1.47 -11.82 4.67
N ASN A 67 2.41 -12.66 5.07
CA ASN A 67 3.57 -12.29 5.86
C ASN A 67 4.85 -12.82 5.20
N THR A 68 5.99 -12.22 5.54
CA THR A 68 7.28 -12.64 4.96
C THR A 68 7.63 -14.11 5.25
N GLY A 69 7.06 -14.70 6.30
CA GLY A 69 7.23 -16.11 6.66
C GLY A 69 6.58 -17.07 5.66
N ALA A 70 5.46 -16.67 5.04
CA ALA A 70 4.73 -17.48 4.06
C ALA A 70 5.42 -17.56 2.69
N LEU A 71 6.39 -16.69 2.41
CA LEU A 71 7.08 -16.69 1.13
C LEU A 71 7.90 -17.97 0.91
N PRO A 72 7.77 -18.64 -0.25
CA PRO A 72 8.61 -19.79 -0.58
C PRO A 72 10.08 -19.39 -0.73
N ARG A 73 10.99 -20.35 -0.56
CA ARG A 73 12.45 -20.13 -0.60
C ARG A 73 12.90 -19.36 -1.84
N ARG A 74 12.34 -19.68 -3.02
CA ARG A 74 12.64 -18.98 -4.28
C ARG A 74 12.30 -17.50 -4.19
N ARG A 75 11.08 -17.14 -3.76
CA ARG A 75 10.63 -15.74 -3.66
C ARG A 75 11.38 -14.96 -2.57
N ARG A 76 11.81 -15.60 -1.48
CA ARG A 76 12.66 -14.94 -0.45
C ARG A 76 14.04 -14.49 -0.95
N ARG A 77 14.51 -15.08 -2.05
CA ARG A 77 15.79 -14.73 -2.70
C ARG A 77 15.60 -13.81 -3.90
N ALA A 78 14.38 -13.78 -4.45
CA ALA A 78 14.04 -12.92 -5.57
C ALA A 78 14.10 -11.44 -5.19
N LYS A 79 14.21 -10.62 -6.24
CA LYS A 79 14.29 -9.18 -6.13
C LYS A 79 13.25 -8.55 -7.05
N THR A 80 12.75 -7.40 -6.63
CA THR A 80 11.88 -6.54 -7.41
C THR A 80 12.60 -5.22 -7.69
N TYR A 81 12.09 -4.44 -8.63
CA TYR A 81 12.57 -3.10 -8.92
C TYR A 81 11.65 -2.08 -8.25
N SER A 82 12.23 -1.10 -7.56
CA SER A 82 11.49 0.04 -7.00
C SER A 82 12.38 1.27 -7.03
N ARG A 83 11.83 2.42 -7.43
CA ARG A 83 12.52 3.74 -7.45
C ARG A 83 13.95 3.69 -7.97
N LYS A 84 14.10 3.14 -9.17
CA LYS A 84 15.38 2.98 -9.89
C LYS A 84 16.39 2.00 -9.27
N ARG A 85 16.00 1.24 -8.24
CA ARG A 85 16.87 0.27 -7.56
C ARG A 85 16.23 -1.10 -7.44
N THR A 86 17.09 -2.11 -7.38
CA THR A 86 16.66 -3.49 -7.11
C THR A 86 16.61 -3.74 -5.60
N VAL A 87 15.45 -4.11 -5.07
CA VAL A 87 15.18 -4.46 -3.67
C VAL A 87 14.78 -5.91 -3.53
N ARG A 88 15.06 -6.55 -2.39
CA ARG A 88 14.63 -7.95 -2.19
C ARG A 88 13.14 -7.98 -1.89
N ILE A 89 12.43 -8.99 -2.38
CA ILE A 89 11.00 -9.15 -2.11
C ILE A 89 10.65 -9.14 -0.61
N PRO A 90 11.40 -9.82 0.29
CA PRO A 90 11.10 -9.78 1.73
C PRO A 90 11.27 -8.41 2.41
N ASP A 91 11.90 -7.46 1.73
CA ASP A 91 12.09 -6.10 2.22
C ASP A 91 10.96 -5.17 1.72
N ALA A 92 10.15 -5.59 0.75
CA ALA A 92 8.97 -4.87 0.28
C ALA A 92 7.80 -4.99 1.28
N ILE A 93 6.91 -3.99 1.26
CA ILE A 93 5.70 -3.96 2.11
C ILE A 93 4.48 -4.34 1.28
N GLY A 94 4.44 -3.91 0.02
CA GLY A 94 3.45 -4.29 -0.98
C GLY A 94 4.14 -4.67 -2.29
N LEU A 95 3.42 -5.43 -3.13
CA LEU A 95 3.81 -5.76 -4.49
C LEU A 95 2.56 -5.85 -5.37
N TYR A 96 2.56 -5.08 -6.45
CA TYR A 96 1.66 -5.28 -7.58
C TYR A 96 2.22 -6.33 -8.55
N HIS A 97 1.37 -7.29 -8.91
CA HIS A 97 1.66 -8.31 -9.92
C HIS A 97 0.77 -8.05 -11.14
N PRO A 98 1.33 -7.58 -12.27
CA PRO A 98 0.56 -7.40 -13.50
C PRO A 98 0.10 -8.76 -14.05
N ALA A 99 -0.89 -8.72 -14.95
CA ALA A 99 -1.36 -9.93 -15.63
C ALA A 99 -0.19 -10.60 -16.37
N TRP A 100 0.03 -11.89 -16.12
CA TRP A 100 1.14 -12.63 -16.73
C TRP A 100 0.80 -14.12 -16.87
N ASN A 101 1.10 -14.70 -18.04
CA ASN A 101 0.90 -16.13 -18.32
C ASN A 101 -0.51 -16.66 -17.97
N GLY A 102 -1.55 -15.90 -18.35
CA GLY A 102 -2.94 -16.24 -18.06
C GLY A 102 -3.39 -15.97 -16.62
N GLU A 103 -2.49 -15.57 -15.72
CA GLU A 103 -2.85 -15.13 -14.38
C GLU A 103 -3.37 -13.68 -14.41
N ALA A 104 -4.52 -13.47 -13.77
CA ALA A 104 -5.09 -12.14 -13.60
C ALA A 104 -4.27 -11.30 -12.60
N PRO A 105 -4.25 -9.96 -12.75
CA PRO A 105 -3.41 -9.11 -11.92
C PRO A 105 -3.91 -9.12 -10.47
N TYR A 106 -2.96 -9.03 -9.55
CA TYR A 106 -3.26 -9.06 -8.12
C TYR A 106 -2.27 -8.21 -7.31
N ILE A 107 -2.67 -7.86 -6.10
CA ILE A 107 -1.84 -7.12 -5.15
C ILE A 107 -1.49 -8.05 -4.00
N GLU A 108 -0.25 -7.96 -3.51
CA GLU A 108 0.24 -8.70 -2.34
C GLU A 108 0.72 -7.72 -1.29
N ILE A 109 0.26 -7.85 -0.05
CA ILE A 109 0.63 -6.98 1.08
C ILE A 109 1.23 -7.82 2.20
N PHE A 110 2.46 -7.49 2.60
CA PHE A 110 3.16 -8.09 3.73
C PHE A 110 2.75 -7.42 5.04
N VAL A 111 1.67 -7.92 5.64
CA VAL A 111 1.03 -7.36 6.83
C VAL A 111 2.01 -7.21 7.99
N ASN A 112 2.84 -8.23 8.25
CA ASN A 112 3.82 -8.18 9.33
C ASN A 112 4.83 -7.04 9.16
N LYS A 113 5.07 -6.55 7.94
CA LYS A 113 5.94 -5.39 7.70
C LYS A 113 5.19 -4.07 7.85
N ALA A 114 3.95 -4.00 7.37
CA ALA A 114 3.12 -2.81 7.47
C ALA A 114 2.71 -2.50 8.93
N VAL A 115 2.39 -3.54 9.71
CA VAL A 115 2.06 -3.40 11.15
C VAL A 115 3.24 -2.84 11.94
N ILE A 116 4.47 -3.31 11.66
CA ILE A 116 5.69 -2.77 12.27
C ILE A 116 5.88 -1.27 11.97
N MET A 117 5.29 -0.74 10.89
CA MET A 117 5.40 0.67 10.54
C MET A 117 4.37 1.57 11.25
N GLY A 118 3.23 1.00 11.68
CA GLY A 118 2.22 1.70 12.47
C GLY A 118 2.38 1.53 13.99
N ALA A 119 3.29 0.64 14.43
CA ALA A 119 3.43 0.25 15.84
C ALA A 119 4.59 0.96 16.54
N THR A 120 4.37 2.18 17.01
CA THR A 120 5.14 2.75 18.13
C THR A 120 4.43 2.40 19.43
N ARG A 121 4.89 1.35 20.14
CA ARG A 121 4.48 0.89 21.50
C ARG A 121 2.98 0.59 21.75
N TYR A 122 2.08 1.13 20.94
CA TYR A 122 0.64 1.00 20.99
C TYR A 122 0.16 0.59 19.59
N TYR A 123 -0.35 -0.63 19.48
CA TYR A 123 -0.97 -1.16 18.27
C TYR A 123 -2.30 -0.48 18.03
N SER A 124 -2.30 0.81 17.68
CA SER A 124 -3.57 1.45 17.34
C SER A 124 -4.06 0.84 16.02
N GLN A 125 -5.24 0.21 16.09
CA GLN A 125 -5.90 -0.40 14.94
C GLN A 125 -6.00 0.60 13.79
N HIS A 126 -6.33 1.86 14.09
CA HIS A 126 -6.47 2.93 13.10
C HIS A 126 -5.16 3.25 12.34
N LEU A 127 -4.02 3.38 13.03
CA LEU A 127 -2.75 3.67 12.36
C LEU A 127 -2.28 2.47 11.53
N THR A 128 -2.53 1.26 12.02
CA THR A 128 -2.22 0.03 11.29
C THR A 128 -3.05 -0.06 10.00
N ILE A 129 -4.35 0.21 10.08
CA ILE A 129 -5.24 0.26 8.92
C ILE A 129 -4.78 1.36 7.96
N LEU A 130 -4.48 2.56 8.45
CA LEU A 130 -4.01 3.66 7.60
C LEU A 130 -2.71 3.29 6.88
N ALA A 131 -1.76 2.66 7.57
CA ALA A 131 -0.50 2.21 6.99
C ALA A 131 -0.74 1.16 5.90
N LEU A 132 -1.59 0.16 6.16
CA LEU A 132 -1.94 -0.87 5.19
C LEU A 132 -2.69 -0.27 3.99
N SER A 133 -3.66 0.61 4.21
CA SER A 133 -4.42 1.27 3.16
C SER A 133 -3.53 2.17 2.30
N SER A 134 -2.57 2.86 2.91
CA SER A 134 -1.57 3.65 2.19
C SER A 134 -0.73 2.78 1.24
N VAL A 135 -0.30 1.60 1.68
CA VAL A 135 0.39 0.61 0.83
C VAL A 135 -0.54 0.13 -0.28
N LEU A 136 -1.76 -0.26 0.06
CA LEU A 136 -2.76 -0.71 -0.91
C LEU A 136 -3.00 0.35 -2.01
N PHE A 137 -3.14 1.62 -1.64
CA PHE A 137 -3.33 2.71 -2.59
C PHE A 137 -2.12 2.95 -3.51
N HIS A 138 -0.91 2.69 -3.01
CA HIS A 138 0.30 2.72 -3.83
C HIS A 138 0.28 1.61 -4.89
N GLU A 139 0.00 0.38 -4.48
CA GLU A 139 -0.07 -0.77 -5.40
C GLU A 139 -1.24 -0.64 -6.41
N ILE A 140 -2.36 -0.05 -5.99
CA ILE A 140 -3.46 0.30 -6.92
C ILE A 140 -3.02 1.38 -7.90
N GLY A 141 -2.18 2.33 -7.47
CA GLY A 141 -1.57 3.29 -8.38
C GLY A 141 -0.74 2.62 -9.47
N HIS A 142 0.01 1.56 -9.14
CA HIS A 142 0.67 0.72 -10.14
C HIS A 142 -0.36 0.03 -11.05
N HIS A 143 -1.41 -0.57 -10.49
CA HIS A 143 -2.46 -1.20 -11.30
C HIS A 143 -3.11 -0.23 -12.30
N ILE A 144 -3.45 1.00 -11.88
CA ILE A 144 -4.02 2.04 -12.75
C ILE A 144 -3.06 2.39 -13.90
N HIS A 145 -1.79 2.56 -13.57
CA HIS A 145 -0.76 2.87 -14.56
C HIS A 145 -0.62 1.76 -15.62
N PHE A 146 -0.66 0.50 -15.20
CA PHE A 146 -0.57 -0.65 -16.11
C PHE A 146 -1.83 -0.89 -16.96
N THR A 147 -3.01 -0.50 -16.51
CA THR A 147 -4.28 -0.91 -17.15
C THR A 147 -4.99 0.17 -17.96
N LYS A 148 -4.99 1.43 -17.52
CA LYS A 148 -5.91 2.44 -18.08
C LYS A 148 -5.22 3.58 -18.79
N TYR A 149 -4.14 4.07 -18.23
CA TYR A 149 -3.36 5.15 -18.82
C TYR A 149 -1.94 5.03 -18.29
N PRO A 150 -0.96 4.64 -19.12
CA PRO A 150 0.41 4.98 -18.82
C PRO A 150 0.50 6.52 -18.91
N GLU A 151 0.10 7.22 -17.84
CA GLU A 151 0.39 8.65 -17.69
C GLU A 151 1.89 8.81 -18.00
N GLN A 152 2.23 9.75 -18.89
CA GLN A 152 3.63 10.01 -19.24
C GLN A 152 4.37 10.42 -17.96
N GLY A 153 5.27 9.56 -17.48
CA GLY A 153 5.99 9.81 -16.25
C GLY A 153 6.57 8.55 -15.61
N GLU A 154 7.38 8.75 -14.58
CA GLU A 154 7.94 7.68 -13.77
C GLU A 154 6.80 6.99 -12.99
N TRP A 155 6.52 5.73 -13.30
CA TRP A 155 5.52 4.86 -12.68
C TRP A 155 5.38 4.97 -11.15
N GLU A 156 6.49 5.11 -10.43
CA GLU A 156 6.55 5.30 -8.96
C GLU A 156 5.95 6.63 -8.51
N ARG A 157 6.13 7.71 -9.28
CA ARG A 157 5.52 9.01 -8.97
C ARG A 157 4.01 8.98 -9.15
N ILE A 158 3.54 8.24 -10.14
CA ILE A 158 2.10 8.03 -10.39
C ILE A 158 1.50 7.23 -9.23
N ALA A 159 2.16 6.15 -8.81
CA ALA A 159 1.76 5.37 -7.65
C ALA A 159 1.70 6.23 -6.36
N GLU A 160 2.72 7.06 -6.11
CA GLU A 160 2.72 8.00 -4.98
C GLU A 160 1.60 9.05 -5.04
N LYS A 161 1.30 9.58 -6.24
CA LYS A 161 0.23 10.55 -6.46
C LYS A 161 -1.13 9.95 -6.09
N HIS A 162 -1.40 8.71 -6.53
CA HIS A 162 -2.61 7.99 -6.17
C HIS A 162 -2.66 7.65 -4.68
N GLN A 163 -1.55 7.15 -4.12
CA GLN A 163 -1.41 6.92 -2.68
C GLN A 163 -1.81 8.15 -1.87
N LYS A 164 -1.18 9.31 -2.10
CA LYS A 164 -1.47 10.56 -1.36
C LYS A 164 -2.92 10.98 -1.53
N LYS A 165 -3.45 10.91 -2.75
CA LYS A 165 -4.84 11.27 -3.07
C LYS A 165 -5.85 10.41 -2.32
N TYR A 166 -5.70 9.09 -2.35
CA TYR A 166 -6.65 8.17 -1.73
C TYR A 166 -6.48 8.10 -0.22
N THR A 167 -5.26 8.20 0.30
CA THR A 167 -5.02 8.37 1.75
C THR A 167 -5.72 9.62 2.26
N LYS A 168 -5.55 10.77 1.60
CA LYS A 168 -6.24 12.01 1.99
C LYS A 168 -7.76 11.85 1.97
N ARG A 169 -8.33 11.16 0.97
CA ARG A 169 -9.77 10.88 0.90
C ARG A 169 -10.25 9.95 2.00
N LEU A 170 -9.47 8.91 2.32
CA LEU A 170 -9.78 7.98 3.42
C LEU A 170 -9.81 8.74 4.75
N LEU A 171 -8.81 9.58 4.99
CA LEU A 171 -8.76 10.45 6.16
C LEU A 171 -9.98 11.36 6.22
N TRP A 172 -10.25 12.09 5.14
CA TRP A 172 -11.39 13.00 5.08
C TRP A 172 -12.72 12.28 5.36
N ARG A 173 -12.91 11.06 4.83
CA ARG A 173 -14.10 10.23 5.09
C ARG A 173 -14.17 9.76 6.55
N GLN A 174 -13.06 9.41 7.17
CA GLN A 174 -13.01 9.01 8.58
C GLN A 174 -13.24 10.21 9.51
N SER A 175 -12.74 11.39 9.14
CA SER A 175 -12.95 12.66 9.86
C SER A 175 -14.43 13.01 10.04
N PHE A 176 -15.27 12.75 9.03
CA PHE A 176 -16.73 12.96 9.14
C PHE A 176 -17.43 11.94 10.04
N ARG A 177 -16.82 10.77 10.29
CA ARG A 177 -17.40 9.74 11.16
C ARG A 177 -17.02 9.95 12.62
N HIS A 178 -15.85 10.52 12.90
CA HIS A 178 -15.33 10.71 14.25
C HIS A 178 -14.56 12.05 14.39
N PRO A 179 -15.24 13.18 14.62
CA PRO A 179 -14.59 14.49 14.71
C PRO A 179 -13.56 14.59 15.85
N VAL A 180 -13.73 13.84 16.94
CA VAL A 180 -12.80 13.79 18.08
C VAL A 180 -11.49 13.08 17.73
N ALA A 181 -11.51 12.13 16.78
CA ALA A 181 -10.31 11.41 16.35
C ALA A 181 -9.33 12.30 15.57
N LEU A 182 -9.78 13.47 15.07
CA LEU A 182 -8.99 14.38 14.23
C LEU A 182 -7.84 15.07 14.97
N ALA A 183 -8.05 15.40 16.25
CA ALA A 183 -7.06 16.10 17.07
C ALA A 183 -5.85 15.21 17.40
N SER A 184 -6.10 13.92 17.65
CA SER A 184 -5.06 12.89 17.80
C SER A 184 -4.32 12.61 16.47
N PHE A 185 -5.00 12.86 15.34
CA PHE A 185 -4.56 12.45 14.01
C PHE A 185 -3.61 13.44 13.31
N LEU A 186 -3.75 14.74 13.56
CA LEU A 186 -2.91 15.76 12.91
C LEU A 186 -1.43 15.66 13.33
N THR A 187 -1.17 15.22 14.56
CA THR A 187 0.17 14.88 15.05
C THR A 187 0.70 13.58 14.44
N ASP A 188 -0.19 12.61 14.18
CA ASP A 188 0.16 11.27 13.71
C ASP A 188 0.39 11.20 12.19
N VAL A 189 -0.28 12.02 11.38
CA VAL A 189 -0.08 12.03 9.91
C VAL A 189 1.27 12.64 9.55
N ASP A 190 1.68 13.70 10.23
CA ASP A 190 3.00 14.30 10.02
C ASP A 190 4.09 13.34 10.52
N LEU A 191 3.89 12.69 11.67
CA LEU A 191 4.76 11.64 12.17
C LEU A 191 4.83 10.43 11.22
N PHE A 192 3.70 9.94 10.70
CA PHE A 192 3.65 8.84 9.73
C PHE A 192 4.36 9.21 8.42
N SER A 193 4.16 10.42 7.91
CA SER A 193 4.85 10.89 6.70
C SER A 193 6.37 10.98 6.91
N ARG A 194 6.80 11.46 8.09
CA ARG A 194 8.22 11.53 8.49
C ARG A 194 8.82 10.14 8.73
N LEU A 195 8.10 9.22 9.35
CA LEU A 195 8.52 7.83 9.59
C LEU A 195 8.58 7.03 8.29
N TRP A 196 7.61 7.22 7.39
CA TRP A 196 7.60 6.63 6.05
C TRP A 196 8.78 7.13 5.21
N LYS A 197 9.04 8.45 5.23
CA LYS A 197 10.17 9.07 4.53
C LYS A 197 11.51 8.63 5.13
N ARG A 198 11.68 8.70 6.46
CA ARG A 198 12.88 8.23 7.18
C ARG A 198 13.14 6.75 7.01
N ARG A 199 12.13 5.88 6.97
CA ARG A 199 12.35 4.43 6.78
C ARG A 199 12.69 4.10 5.35
N ASN A 200 12.10 4.79 4.37
CA ASN A 200 12.58 4.73 3.00
C ASN A 200 14.06 5.08 2.97
N GLU A 201 14.45 6.24 3.53
CA GLU A 201 15.84 6.74 3.72
C GLU A 201 16.76 5.75 4.48
N LEU A 202 16.32 5.13 5.58
CA LEU A 202 17.09 4.16 6.37
C LEU A 202 17.21 2.80 5.68
N ALA A 203 16.19 2.39 4.91
CA ALA A 203 16.31 1.26 3.99
C ALA A 203 17.32 1.57 2.86
N TYR A 204 17.49 2.84 2.45
CA TYR A 204 18.61 3.26 1.59
C TYR A 204 19.96 3.11 2.32
N SER A 205 20.09 3.62 3.56
CA SER A 205 21.33 3.55 4.35
C SER A 205 21.79 2.13 4.70
N LEU A 206 20.90 1.24 5.15
CA LEU A 206 21.25 -0.13 5.54
C LEU A 206 21.64 -1.01 4.34
N VAL A 207 21.06 -0.77 3.17
CA VAL A 207 21.43 -1.47 1.93
C VAL A 207 22.81 -1.01 1.44
N GLU A 208 23.09 0.29 1.49
CA GLU A 208 24.41 0.87 1.19
C GLU A 208 25.49 0.38 2.16
N PHE A 209 25.21 0.41 3.47
CA PHE A 209 26.12 -0.06 4.51
C PHE A 209 26.46 -1.55 4.35
N ARG A 210 25.47 -2.39 4.00
CA ARG A 210 25.70 -3.81 3.69
C ARG A 210 26.53 -4.01 2.42
N LYS A 211 26.40 -3.17 1.39
CA LYS A 211 27.27 -3.20 0.19
C LYS A 211 28.72 -2.86 0.56
N VAL A 212 28.94 -1.82 1.39
CA VAL A 212 30.27 -1.42 1.88
C VAL A 212 30.92 -2.54 2.70
N LEU A 213 30.17 -3.18 3.61
CA LEU A 213 30.68 -4.31 4.40
C LEU A 213 31.02 -5.52 3.53
N LYS A 214 30.23 -5.81 2.49
CA LYS A 214 30.49 -6.91 1.56
C LYS A 214 31.73 -6.65 0.70
N LYS A 215 31.95 -5.40 0.27
CA LYS A 215 33.15 -4.97 -0.48
C LYS A 215 34.41 -5.07 0.39
N LYS A 216 34.36 -4.67 1.66
CA LYS A 216 35.46 -4.83 2.63
C LYS A 216 35.79 -6.30 2.94
N ARG A 217 34.79 -7.19 3.00
CA ARG A 217 35.01 -8.64 3.16
C ARG A 217 35.66 -9.28 1.93
N LEU A 218 35.26 -8.87 0.73
CA LEU A 218 35.84 -9.38 -0.53
C LEU A 218 37.27 -8.88 -0.77
N SER A 219 37.61 -7.64 -0.37
CA SER A 219 38.98 -7.15 -0.47
C SER A 219 39.93 -7.83 0.52
N LYS A 220 39.45 -8.18 1.73
CA LYS A 220 40.22 -8.97 2.70
C LYS A 220 40.48 -10.41 2.24
N ARG A 221 39.62 -10.99 1.39
CA ARG A 221 39.78 -12.35 0.84
C ARG A 221 40.71 -12.44 -0.36
N LYS A 222 40.98 -11.33 -1.06
CA LYS A 222 41.93 -11.26 -2.19
C LYS A 222 43.38 -10.96 -1.75
N ARG A 223 43.61 -10.71 -0.47
CA ARG A 223 44.93 -10.43 0.12
C ARG A 223 45.48 -11.60 0.95
N ARG A 224 44.81 -12.74 0.87
CA ARG A 224 45.27 -14.06 1.34
C ARG A 224 45.28 -14.96 0.12
#